data_AF-A0A2N2N1M1-F1
#
_entry.id   AF-A0A2N2N1M1-F1
#
_cell.length_a   1.000
_cell.length_b   1.000
_cell.length_c   1.000
_cell.angle_alpha   90.00
_cell.angle_beta   90.00
_cell.angle_gamma   90.00
#
_symmetry.space_group_name_H-M   'P 1'
#
loop_
_entity.id
_entity.type
_entity.pdbx_description
1 polymer ?
#
loop_
_entity_poly.entity_id
_entity_poly.type
_entity_poly.pdbx_seq_one_letter_code
_entity_poly.pdbx_strand_id
1 'polypeptide(L)'
;MAYPLSSQVTAGQPTAAEHYNNLRKDALNLGQADADAVKLGEFFRRFSSGVKLEYLANHRVRVPYSFAAPPSLMINGCMLQSDSNVDLPVGLISGPAAMWYIFAVRTEGSTSFTLTVNTSSSEGSNHRLIGQAYWTGSALISIYVIWRHPLCRWRIMIRAGLPAHLIPFTQNLMDWVPLHG
;
A
#
# COMPACT_ATOMS: atom_id res chain seq x y z
N MET A 1 -28.00 -5.10 -13.02
CA MET A 1 -28.43 -5.86 -11.83
C MET A 1 -27.21 -6.10 -10.95
N ALA A 2 -27.20 -5.61 -9.71
CA ALA A 2 -26.12 -5.93 -8.78
C ALA A 2 -26.31 -7.38 -8.30
N TYR A 3 -25.28 -8.21 -8.44
CA TYR A 3 -25.31 -9.55 -7.85
C TYR A 3 -25.45 -9.44 -6.32
N PRO A 4 -26.29 -10.26 -5.68
CA PRO A 4 -26.43 -10.24 -4.23
C PRO A 4 -25.10 -10.53 -3.54
N LEU A 5 -24.84 -9.86 -2.42
CA LEU A 5 -23.71 -10.19 -1.56
C LEU A 5 -23.82 -11.66 -1.13
N SER A 6 -22.71 -12.38 -1.22
CA SER A 6 -22.67 -13.79 -0.85
C SER A 6 -23.08 -13.95 0.61
N SER A 7 -24.15 -14.71 0.88
CA SER A 7 -24.61 -15.11 2.22
C SER A 7 -24.56 -16.64 2.38
N GLN A 8 -24.74 -17.14 3.60
CA GLN A 8 -24.97 -18.57 3.81
C GLN A 8 -26.29 -18.97 3.14
N VAL A 9 -26.30 -20.15 2.51
CA VAL A 9 -27.49 -20.70 1.89
C VAL A 9 -28.29 -21.43 2.96
N THR A 10 -29.56 -21.05 3.13
CA THR A 10 -30.51 -21.75 4.01
C THR A 10 -31.00 -23.02 3.31
N ALA A 11 -31.14 -24.12 4.05
CA ALA A 11 -31.44 -25.42 3.49
C ALA A 11 -32.85 -25.50 2.89
N GLY A 12 -32.94 -25.63 1.55
CA GLY A 12 -34.11 -26.20 0.85
C GLY A 12 -33.95 -27.70 0.57
N GLN A 13 -32.70 -28.14 0.40
CA GLN A 13 -32.24 -29.52 0.56
C GLN A 13 -30.90 -29.48 1.31
N PRO A 14 -30.73 -30.22 2.42
CA PRO A 14 -29.62 -30.04 3.36
C PRO A 14 -28.23 -30.31 2.75
N THR A 15 -28.09 -31.34 1.93
CA THR A 15 -26.80 -31.75 1.34
C THR A 15 -26.23 -30.73 0.37
N ALA A 16 -27.07 -30.08 -0.45
CA ALA A 16 -26.60 -29.06 -1.37
C ALA A 16 -26.14 -27.80 -0.63
N ALA A 17 -26.89 -27.35 0.38
CA ALA A 17 -26.56 -26.15 1.16
C ALA A 17 -25.26 -26.31 1.96
N GLU A 18 -25.02 -27.49 2.55
CA GLU A 18 -23.77 -27.79 3.25
C GLU A 18 -22.56 -27.75 2.31
N HIS A 19 -22.65 -28.37 1.12
CA HIS A 19 -21.56 -28.33 0.15
C HIS A 19 -21.21 -26.90 -0.28
N TYR A 20 -22.21 -26.05 -0.55
CA TYR A 20 -21.96 -24.64 -0.88
C TYR A 20 -21.30 -23.87 0.27
N ASN A 21 -21.78 -24.08 1.50
CA ASN A 21 -21.23 -23.39 2.66
C ASN A 21 -19.80 -23.86 3.00
N ASN A 22 -19.48 -25.13 2.79
CA ASN A 22 -18.14 -25.68 2.95
C ASN A 22 -17.18 -25.10 1.90
N LEU A 23 -17.55 -25.12 0.61
CA LEU A 23 -16.75 -24.50 -0.45
C LEU A 23 -16.49 -23.01 -0.20
N ARG A 24 -17.50 -22.30 0.34
CA ARG A 24 -17.33 -20.90 0.74
C ARG A 24 -16.31 -20.75 1.86
N LYS A 25 -16.39 -21.57 2.91
CA LYS A 25 -15.44 -21.54 4.03
C LYS A 25 -14.02 -21.85 3.56
N ASP A 26 -13.88 -22.87 2.71
CA ASP A 26 -12.60 -23.26 2.13
C ASP A 26 -12.01 -22.12 1.28
N ALA A 27 -12.82 -21.40 0.51
CA ALA A 27 -12.36 -20.25 -0.26
C ALA A 27 -11.91 -19.06 0.62
N LEU A 28 -12.55 -18.85 1.77
CA LEU A 28 -12.21 -17.76 2.70
C LEU A 28 -10.98 -18.06 3.56
N ASN A 29 -10.77 -19.34 3.91
CA ASN A 29 -9.73 -19.78 4.82
C ASN A 29 -8.64 -20.63 4.13
N LEU A 30 -8.68 -20.73 2.81
CA LEU A 30 -7.76 -21.56 2.01
C LEU A 30 -7.75 -23.04 2.45
N GLY A 31 -8.94 -23.59 2.75
CA GLY A 31 -9.14 -24.99 3.15
C GLY A 31 -8.76 -25.31 4.60
N GLN A 32 -8.50 -24.30 5.43
CA GLN A 32 -8.17 -24.48 6.85
C GLN A 32 -9.38 -24.23 7.75
N ALA A 33 -9.31 -24.75 8.99
CA ALA A 33 -10.31 -24.51 10.00
C ALA A 33 -10.39 -23.02 10.39
N ASP A 34 -11.59 -22.54 10.74
CA ASP A 34 -11.84 -21.15 11.15
C ASP A 34 -10.98 -20.71 12.36
N ALA A 35 -10.56 -21.66 13.21
CA ALA A 35 -9.71 -21.41 14.37
C ALA A 35 -8.23 -21.23 14.02
N ASP A 36 -7.79 -21.79 12.89
CA ASP A 36 -6.38 -21.93 12.54
C ASP A 36 -5.96 -21.00 11.38
N ALA A 37 -6.90 -20.25 10.79
CA ALA A 37 -6.64 -19.38 9.66
C ALA A 37 -7.29 -17.99 9.79
N VAL A 38 -6.52 -16.98 9.41
CA VAL A 38 -7.04 -15.62 9.20
C VAL A 38 -7.75 -15.60 7.85
N LYS A 39 -8.95 -15.00 7.82
CA LYS A 39 -9.72 -14.82 6.59
C LYS A 39 -8.86 -14.13 5.52
N LEU A 40 -8.92 -14.64 4.30
CA LEU A 40 -8.17 -14.13 3.16
C LEU A 40 -8.35 -12.62 2.94
N GLY A 41 -9.56 -12.10 3.18
CA GLY A 41 -9.84 -10.67 3.10
C GLY A 41 -9.10 -9.82 4.14
N GLU A 42 -8.88 -10.33 5.36
CA GLU A 42 -8.12 -9.63 6.39
C GLU A 42 -6.62 -9.60 6.06
N PHE A 43 -6.10 -10.70 5.50
CA PHE A 43 -4.73 -10.74 4.99
C PHE A 43 -4.52 -9.71 3.87
N PHE A 44 -5.41 -9.71 2.87
CA PHE A 44 -5.28 -8.77 1.75
C PHE A 44 -5.61 -7.33 2.12
N ARG A 45 -6.26 -7.04 3.26
CA ARG A 45 -6.66 -5.67 3.66
C ARG A 45 -5.54 -4.64 3.59
N ARG A 46 -4.30 -5.06 3.80
CA ARG A 46 -3.08 -4.23 3.76
C ARG A 46 -2.08 -4.67 2.70
N PHE A 47 -2.47 -5.57 1.81
CA PHE A 47 -1.60 -6.04 0.75
C PHE A 47 -1.25 -4.91 -0.18
N SER A 48 0.03 -4.82 -0.48
CA SER A 48 0.54 -4.03 -1.58
C SER A 48 1.79 -4.71 -2.12
N SER A 49 2.20 -4.35 -3.32
CA SER A 49 3.39 -4.87 -3.98
C SER A 49 3.84 -3.86 -5.03
N GLY A 50 5.15 -3.74 -5.27
CA GLY A 50 5.69 -2.84 -6.31
C GLY A 50 5.52 -1.34 -6.04
N VAL A 51 4.94 -0.92 -4.91
CA VAL A 51 4.74 0.50 -4.58
C VAL A 51 6.04 1.13 -4.10
N LYS A 52 6.54 2.10 -4.88
CA LYS A 52 7.69 2.96 -4.57
C LYS A 52 7.28 4.43 -4.72
N LEU A 53 8.03 5.34 -4.10
CA LEU A 53 7.84 6.77 -4.28
C LEU A 53 9.14 7.41 -4.75
N GLU A 54 9.04 8.15 -5.84
CA GLU A 54 10.15 8.87 -6.46
C GLU A 54 9.84 10.36 -6.53
N TYR A 55 10.88 11.16 -6.34
CA TYR A 55 10.81 12.59 -6.56
C TYR A 55 10.80 12.88 -8.06
N LEU A 56 9.89 13.74 -8.50
CA LEU A 56 9.84 14.27 -9.85
C LEU A 56 10.09 15.79 -9.82
N ALA A 57 10.56 16.34 -10.95
CA ALA A 57 10.75 17.78 -11.11
C ALA A 57 9.50 18.58 -10.71
N ASN A 58 9.71 19.84 -10.30
CA ASN A 58 8.66 20.76 -9.82
C ASN A 58 7.97 20.31 -8.53
N HIS A 59 8.71 19.67 -7.61
CA HIS A 59 8.21 19.26 -6.31
C HIS A 59 7.03 18.30 -6.36
N ARG A 60 7.12 17.32 -7.26
CA ARG A 60 6.10 16.30 -7.45
C ARG A 60 6.56 14.95 -6.93
N VAL A 61 5.59 14.09 -6.66
CA VAL A 61 5.84 12.70 -6.26
C VAL A 61 5.21 11.78 -7.30
N ARG A 62 5.95 10.73 -7.66
CA ARG A 62 5.53 9.69 -8.61
C ARG A 62 5.62 8.32 -7.94
N VAL A 63 4.64 7.46 -8.22
CA VAL A 63 4.79 6.02 -8.09
C VAL A 63 5.19 5.48 -9.46
N PRO A 64 6.44 5.02 -9.64
CA PRO A 64 6.90 4.53 -10.92
C PRO A 64 6.24 3.20 -11.27
N TYR A 65 5.89 3.04 -12.53
CA TYR A 65 5.48 1.77 -13.10
C TYR A 65 6.72 0.97 -13.52
N SER A 66 6.72 -0.32 -13.18
CA SER A 66 7.70 -1.29 -13.68
C SER A 66 6.97 -2.53 -14.15
N PHE A 67 7.28 -3.00 -15.36
CA PHE A 67 6.70 -4.22 -15.90
C PHE A 67 7.01 -5.46 -15.05
N ALA A 68 8.19 -5.50 -14.43
CA ALA A 68 8.60 -6.61 -13.56
C ALA A 68 7.88 -6.62 -12.20
N ALA A 69 7.42 -5.46 -11.73
CA ALA A 69 6.77 -5.29 -10.44
C ALA A 69 5.75 -4.13 -10.51
N PRO A 70 4.58 -4.33 -11.13
CA PRO A 70 3.58 -3.29 -11.26
C PRO A 70 3.04 -2.87 -9.88
N PRO A 71 2.88 -1.56 -9.61
CA PRO A 71 2.39 -1.09 -8.33
C PRO A 71 0.95 -1.56 -8.13
N SER A 72 0.77 -2.42 -7.13
CA SER A 72 -0.47 -3.10 -6.82
C SER A 72 -0.80 -2.88 -5.36
N LEU A 73 -2.06 -2.56 -5.03
CA LEU A 73 -2.49 -2.40 -3.64
C LEU A 73 -3.97 -2.71 -3.44
N MET A 74 -4.29 -3.18 -2.24
CA MET A 74 -5.67 -3.43 -1.84
C MET A 74 -6.26 -2.18 -1.15
N ILE A 75 -7.28 -1.59 -1.76
CA ILE A 75 -8.09 -0.54 -1.11
C ILE A 75 -9.52 -1.07 -0.94
N ASN A 76 -9.97 -1.17 0.31
CA ASN A 76 -11.35 -1.51 0.65
C ASN A 76 -11.87 -2.82 0.04
N GLY A 77 -11.04 -3.86 -0.01
CA GLY A 77 -11.42 -5.13 -0.62
C GLY A 77 -11.27 -5.18 -2.15
N CYS A 78 -10.82 -4.10 -2.78
CA CYS A 78 -10.55 -4.06 -4.22
C CYS A 78 -9.04 -4.03 -4.47
N MET A 79 -8.56 -4.99 -5.24
CA MET A 79 -7.18 -5.04 -5.71
C MET A 79 -7.05 -4.08 -6.89
N LEU A 80 -6.24 -3.04 -6.73
CA LEU A 80 -5.93 -2.06 -7.75
C LEU A 80 -4.51 -2.28 -8.22
N GLN A 81 -4.30 -2.13 -9.52
CA GLN A 81 -2.99 -2.24 -10.14
C GLN A 81 -2.89 -1.17 -11.22
N SER A 82 -1.82 -0.39 -11.18
CA SER A 82 -1.56 0.61 -12.23
C SER A 82 -0.68 0.02 -13.32
N ASP A 83 -1.08 0.28 -14.56
CA ASP A 83 -0.38 -0.07 -15.80
C ASP A 83 0.57 1.03 -16.30
N SER A 84 0.61 2.15 -15.59
CA SER A 84 1.32 3.37 -15.94
C SER A 84 1.78 4.11 -14.68
N ASN A 85 2.69 5.07 -14.85
CA ASN A 85 3.17 5.90 -13.75
C ASN A 85 2.01 6.66 -13.10
N VAL A 86 1.90 6.58 -11.77
CA VAL A 86 0.88 7.34 -11.03
C VAL A 86 1.53 8.57 -10.45
N ASP A 87 1.12 9.73 -10.94
CA ASP A 87 1.67 11.00 -10.52
C ASP A 87 0.74 11.72 -9.54
N LEU A 88 1.35 12.39 -8.55
CA LEU A 88 0.63 13.33 -7.73
C LEU A 88 0.25 14.55 -8.59
N PRO A 89 -1.03 14.97 -8.60
CA PRO A 89 -1.44 16.21 -9.22
C PRO A 89 -0.65 17.41 -8.68
N VAL A 90 -0.42 18.40 -9.55
CA VAL A 90 0.37 19.60 -9.21
C VAL A 90 -0.38 20.44 -8.19
N GLY A 91 0.34 21.06 -7.25
CA GLY A 91 -0.21 22.02 -6.30
C GLY A 91 -0.89 21.43 -5.06
N LEU A 92 -0.97 20.09 -4.94
CA LEU A 92 -1.58 19.46 -3.78
C LEU A 92 -0.73 19.59 -2.50
N ILE A 93 0.60 19.62 -2.62
CA ILE A 93 1.52 19.96 -1.52
C ILE A 93 1.85 21.44 -1.65
N SER A 94 1.37 22.26 -0.72
CA SER A 94 1.58 23.71 -0.72
C SER A 94 1.42 24.31 0.69
N GLY A 95 1.69 25.61 0.84
CA GLY A 95 1.57 26.28 2.15
C GLY A 95 2.85 26.19 3.00
N PRO A 96 2.77 26.42 4.32
CA PRO A 96 3.92 26.48 5.20
C PRO A 96 4.63 25.12 5.35
N ALA A 97 5.83 25.14 5.92
CA ALA A 97 6.60 23.94 6.17
C ALA A 97 5.79 22.94 7.04
N ALA A 98 5.60 21.72 6.53
CA ALA A 98 4.78 20.70 7.19
C ALA A 98 5.13 19.29 6.70
N MET A 99 4.73 18.29 7.49
CA MET A 99 4.70 16.90 7.07
C MET A 99 3.42 16.63 6.28
N TRP A 100 3.57 16.05 5.10
CA TRP A 100 2.49 15.64 4.22
C TRP A 100 2.45 14.11 4.13
N TYR A 101 1.27 13.55 4.21
CA TYR A 101 1.00 12.12 4.06
C TYR A 101 0.42 11.86 2.68
N ILE A 102 0.98 10.89 1.97
CA ILE A 102 0.59 10.53 0.61
C ILE A 102 -0.31 9.31 0.67
N PHE A 103 -1.47 9.42 0.02
CA PHE A 103 -2.48 8.38 -0.02
C PHE A 103 -2.72 7.92 -1.45
N ALA A 104 -2.90 6.61 -1.61
CA ALA A 104 -3.51 6.04 -2.80
C ALA A 104 -5.03 6.07 -2.64
N VAL A 105 -5.75 6.53 -3.66
CA VAL A 105 -7.20 6.69 -3.67
C VAL A 105 -7.82 5.80 -4.73
N ARG A 106 -8.86 5.06 -4.34
CA ARG A 106 -9.69 4.28 -5.25
C ARG A 106 -10.80 5.14 -5.84
N THR A 107 -11.03 4.99 -7.14
CA THR A 107 -12.24 5.45 -7.81
C THR A 107 -13.10 4.24 -8.17
N GLU A 108 -14.40 4.31 -7.95
CA GLU A 108 -15.31 3.22 -8.33
C GLU A 108 -15.29 2.99 -9.85
N GLY A 109 -15.34 1.73 -10.27
CA GLY A 109 -15.23 1.36 -11.68
C GLY A 109 -13.81 1.41 -12.27
N SER A 110 -12.80 1.84 -11.50
CA SER A 110 -11.40 1.84 -11.93
C SER A 110 -10.64 0.60 -11.42
N THR A 111 -9.76 0.07 -12.25
CA THR A 111 -8.77 -0.96 -11.89
C THR A 111 -7.46 -0.36 -11.37
N SER A 112 -7.28 0.96 -11.49
CA SER A 112 -6.10 1.71 -11.04
C SER A 112 -6.45 2.69 -9.90
N PHE A 113 -5.44 3.30 -9.29
CA PHE A 113 -5.57 4.27 -8.20
C PHE A 113 -4.97 5.62 -8.57
N THR A 114 -5.35 6.67 -7.85
CA THR A 114 -4.78 8.01 -7.96
C THR A 114 -4.05 8.40 -6.67
N LEU A 115 -3.26 9.46 -6.70
CA LEU A 115 -2.56 9.96 -5.52
C LEU A 115 -3.22 11.23 -4.99
N THR A 116 -3.34 11.31 -3.66
CA THR A 116 -3.69 12.54 -2.95
C THR A 116 -2.78 12.72 -1.74
N VAL A 117 -2.82 13.91 -1.13
CA VAL A 117 -2.04 14.21 0.06
C VAL A 117 -2.88 14.91 1.13
N ASN A 118 -2.49 14.74 2.39
CA ASN A 118 -3.10 15.40 3.54
C ASN A 118 -2.03 15.67 4.60
N THR A 119 -2.25 16.63 5.50
CA THR A 119 -1.41 16.87 6.68
C THR A 119 -1.74 15.92 7.84
N SER A 120 -2.84 15.17 7.73
CA SER A 120 -3.21 14.08 8.64
C SER A 120 -2.88 12.71 8.06
N SER A 121 -2.47 11.77 8.91
CA SER A 121 -2.19 10.37 8.57
C SER A 121 -3.44 9.46 8.62
N SER A 122 -4.61 10.04 8.88
CA SER A 122 -5.87 9.29 8.99
C SER A 122 -6.23 8.63 7.67
N GLU A 123 -6.58 7.34 7.73
CA GLU A 123 -7.06 6.59 6.59
C GLU A 123 -8.58 6.42 6.62
N GLY A 124 -9.18 6.40 5.43
CA GLY A 124 -10.60 6.25 5.22
C GLY A 124 -10.96 5.00 4.43
N SER A 125 -12.22 4.94 4.00
CA SER A 125 -12.77 3.82 3.24
C SER A 125 -12.13 3.71 1.85
N ASN A 126 -11.95 4.82 1.13
CA ASN A 126 -11.49 4.80 -0.27
C ASN A 126 -10.04 5.27 -0.45
N HIS A 127 -9.28 5.44 0.63
CA HIS A 127 -7.88 5.84 0.52
C HIS A 127 -7.00 5.13 1.54
N ARG A 128 -5.75 4.86 1.16
CA ARG A 128 -4.76 4.16 1.97
C ARG A 128 -3.46 4.93 2.02
N LEU A 129 -2.85 5.00 3.20
CA LEU A 129 -1.58 5.67 3.39
C LEU A 129 -0.47 4.85 2.72
N ILE A 130 0.26 5.44 1.78
CA ILE A 130 1.37 4.79 1.09
C ILE A 130 2.72 5.45 1.42
N GLY A 131 2.73 6.69 1.90
CA GLY A 131 3.97 7.39 2.17
C GLY A 131 3.81 8.71 2.91
N GLN A 132 4.93 9.38 3.12
CA GLN A 132 5.00 10.72 3.65
C GLN A 132 6.09 11.51 2.94
N ALA A 133 5.94 12.82 2.92
CA ALA A 133 6.90 13.75 2.39
C ALA A 133 7.00 14.99 3.28
N TYR A 134 8.19 15.58 3.36
CA TYR A 134 8.41 16.82 4.09
C TYR A 134 8.55 18.00 3.13
N TRP A 135 7.69 19.00 3.34
CA TRP A 135 7.65 20.25 2.58
C TRP A 135 8.20 21.40 3.43
N THR A 136 9.05 22.26 2.87
CA THR A 136 9.64 23.40 3.58
C THR A 136 8.94 24.73 3.38
N GLY A 137 7.89 24.80 2.58
CA GLY A 137 7.31 26.05 2.11
C GLY A 137 7.73 26.42 0.68
N SER A 138 8.82 25.83 0.18
CA SER A 138 9.34 26.08 -1.15
C SER A 138 9.80 24.83 -1.89
N ALA A 139 10.20 23.77 -1.18
CA ALA A 139 10.65 22.53 -1.79
C ALA A 139 10.28 21.28 -0.98
N LEU A 140 10.18 20.15 -1.69
CA LEU A 140 10.14 18.81 -1.10
C LEU A 140 11.57 18.34 -0.83
N ILE A 141 11.88 18.06 0.43
CA ILE A 141 13.25 17.67 0.85
C ILE A 141 13.33 16.18 1.20
N SER A 142 12.21 15.55 1.50
CA SER A 142 12.19 14.17 1.94
C SER A 142 10.93 13.48 1.48
N ILE A 143 11.06 12.26 0.94
CA ILE A 143 9.95 11.40 0.54
C ILE A 143 10.28 10.00 1.05
N TYR A 144 9.31 9.39 1.73
CA TYR A 144 9.43 8.06 2.27
C TYR A 144 8.17 7.26 1.96
N VAL A 145 8.36 6.02 1.55
CA VAL A 145 7.28 5.05 1.50
C VAL A 145 7.05 4.54 2.92
N ILE A 146 5.81 4.60 3.39
CA ILE A 146 5.43 4.07 4.70
C ILE A 146 5.02 2.63 4.47
N TRP A 147 6.01 1.74 4.52
CA TRP A 147 5.74 0.31 4.52
C TRP A 147 5.72 -0.22 5.96
N ARG A 148 4.52 -0.61 6.41
CA ARG A 148 4.33 -1.50 7.56
C ARG A 148 4.10 -2.91 7.03
N HIS A 149 5.14 -3.54 6.49
CA HIS A 149 5.09 -5.00 6.34
C HIS A 149 5.26 -5.59 7.74
N PRO A 150 4.43 -6.55 8.20
CA PRO A 150 4.55 -7.14 9.54
C PRO A 150 5.90 -7.86 9.77
N LEU A 151 6.69 -8.08 8.72
CA LEU A 151 7.94 -8.84 8.76
C LEU A 151 9.20 -8.02 8.45
N CYS A 152 9.12 -6.72 8.13
CA CYS A 152 10.30 -5.95 7.73
C CYS A 152 10.11 -4.45 8.01
N ARG A 153 10.72 -3.98 9.11
CA ARG A 153 10.85 -2.56 9.43
C ARG A 153 12.19 -2.05 8.89
N TRP A 154 12.27 -1.74 7.60
CA TRP A 154 13.45 -1.07 7.04
C TRP A 154 13.21 0.44 6.99
N ARG A 155 13.94 1.18 7.84
CA ARG A 155 13.99 2.64 7.82
C ARG A 155 15.11 3.06 6.88
N ILE A 156 14.83 3.17 5.59
CA ILE A 156 15.79 3.75 4.63
C ILE A 156 15.68 5.27 4.74
N MET A 157 16.66 5.91 5.38
CA MET A 157 16.87 7.36 5.33
C MET A 157 17.78 7.67 4.14
N ILE A 158 17.22 8.17 3.03
CA ILE A 158 18.04 8.76 1.96
C ILE A 158 18.29 10.21 2.34
N ARG A 159 19.50 10.52 2.81
CA ARG A 159 19.95 11.89 3.08
C ARG A 159 20.45 12.49 1.77
N ALA A 160 19.66 13.34 1.13
CA ALA A 160 20.09 14.10 -0.02
C ALA A 160 21.12 15.16 0.42
N GLY A 161 22.39 15.04 0.00
CA GLY A 161 23.38 16.11 0.17
C GLY A 161 24.84 15.72 0.42
N LEU A 162 25.41 14.71 -0.24
CA LEU A 162 26.87 14.48 -0.25
C LEU A 162 27.43 14.53 -1.69
N PRO A 163 28.52 15.29 -1.95
CA PRO A 163 29.09 15.48 -3.28
C PRO A 163 29.77 14.21 -3.82
N ALA A 164 29.64 14.00 -5.14
CA ALA A 164 29.91 12.77 -5.87
C ALA A 164 31.39 12.32 -6.01
N HIS A 165 32.33 12.85 -5.21
CA HIS A 165 33.77 12.55 -5.39
C HIS A 165 34.38 11.66 -4.27
N LEU A 166 33.58 11.11 -3.35
CA LEU A 166 34.09 10.19 -2.33
C LEU A 166 33.12 9.01 -2.15
N ILE A 167 33.17 8.05 -3.07
CA ILE A 167 32.59 6.72 -2.85
C ILE A 167 33.75 5.72 -2.95
N PRO A 168 34.38 5.30 -1.84
CA PRO A 168 35.08 4.03 -1.84
C PRO A 168 34.05 2.92 -1.68
N PHE A 169 34.21 1.93 -2.54
CA PHE A 169 33.49 0.67 -2.61
C PHE A 169 33.77 -0.16 -1.35
N THR A 170 32.94 -0.12 -0.30
CA THR A 170 33.03 -1.10 0.80
C THR A 170 31.67 -1.40 1.44
N GLN A 171 31.23 -2.64 1.22
CA GLN A 171 30.47 -3.54 2.10
C GLN A 171 29.38 -2.96 3.01
N ASN A 172 28.15 -3.39 2.74
CA ASN A 172 27.05 -3.52 3.69
C ASN A 172 27.53 -4.18 4.99
N LEU A 173 27.81 -3.38 6.02
CA LEU A 173 27.86 -3.87 7.39
C LEU A 173 26.42 -3.93 7.91
N MET A 174 25.83 -5.11 7.84
CA MET A 174 24.60 -5.45 8.55
C MET A 174 24.94 -5.61 10.03
N ASP A 175 24.80 -4.53 10.82
CA ASP A 175 24.83 -4.67 12.27
C ASP A 175 23.47 -5.21 12.75
N TRP A 176 23.46 -6.53 13.00
CA TRP A 176 22.44 -7.22 13.79
C TRP A 176 22.56 -6.77 15.25
N VAL A 177 21.56 -6.04 15.76
CA VAL A 177 21.34 -5.93 17.21
C VAL A 177 20.12 -6.78 17.56
N PRO A 178 20.30 -8.01 18.08
CA PRO A 178 19.20 -8.77 18.64
C PRO A 178 18.80 -8.14 19.98
N LEU A 179 17.53 -7.76 20.11
CA LEU A 179 16.96 -7.44 21.42
C LEU A 179 16.73 -8.77 22.17
N HIS A 180 17.64 -9.11 23.07
CA HIS A 180 17.33 -9.95 24.22
C HIS A 180 16.75 -9.06 25.32
N GLY A 181 15.59 -9.45 25.86
CA GLY A 181 14.96 -8.86 27.04
C GLY A 181 13.64 -8.16 26.75
#